data_AF-A0A1C5RSF0-F1
#
_entry.id   AF-A0A1C5RSF0-F1
#
_cell.length_a   1.000
_cell.length_b   1.000
_cell.length_c   1.000
_cell.angle_alpha   90.00
_cell.angle_beta   90.00
_cell.angle_gamma   90.00
#
_symmetry.space_group_name_H-M   'P 1'
#
loop_
_entity.id
_entity.type
_entity.pdbx_description
1 polymer ?
#
loop_
_entity_poly.entity_id
_entity_poly.type
_entity_poly.pdbx_seq_one_letter_code
_entity_poly.pdbx_strand_id
1 'polypeptide(L)'
;MKKISFIWTFIGFLFVLTACSDKNDIEYDSGSDIIVTKPEVLSVSGTSFTVSSSVSGNSDAVVKKGFCYSVNNQTPNINDNVVDADDSFSATVSGLIGNTTYYVCAYIYADSRYTYSDVLAVTTEKQSIDEQLDNYIAPSYEDNYVSIADWSKRGQWNLSNVHDPTVVLAEDGYYYMYQTDASYGNAHTAGGHFHGRRSKNLVDWEYLGGTMQNLPDWVIPKLNEIRAEMGLSEVTPAVSDFGYWAPCVRKVRDGLYRMYYSIVCPGYIDGAGTWSERAFIGLMENENPANNDGWVDKGYVITNASDKGLNFKVPANDWGNCYYKWNAIDPSYIIDNDGKHYLIYGSWHSGIALVELDGETGKVKAELPKPWGTNDDIAAYGKLIATRQMGNRWQASEGPEIVYHDGYYYLFMAYDALDVPYNTRVARAADIEGPYLGIDGTDITNAGGDILPVVTHPYKFNGSYGWVGISHCCVFDDGNDNWYFASQGRFPANVGGNAYSNAIMMGHVRSIRWTEDGWPLVMPERYGAVPQVAINESELVGNWEHIDLSYSYGNQRTSSIITLSADHKVSSGSWKGVAWKFNSDNNILELDNGIKLYLQRETDWEASPRTHTIVYAGYGNNKTYWGKKVQ
;
A
#
# COMPACT_ATOMS: atom_id res chain seq x y z
N MET A 1 30.14 47.77 -55.96
CA MET A 1 29.01 47.53 -56.90
C MET A 1 27.70 47.64 -56.14
N LYS A 2 26.63 48.01 -56.84
CA LYS A 2 25.42 48.69 -56.35
C LYS A 2 24.47 47.86 -55.45
N LYS A 3 23.74 48.62 -54.63
CA LYS A 3 22.53 48.39 -53.81
C LYS A 3 21.47 47.41 -54.37
N ILE A 4 20.67 46.81 -53.48
CA ILE A 4 19.21 47.03 -53.34
C ILE A 4 18.78 46.72 -51.88
N SER A 5 17.76 47.48 -51.45
CA SER A 5 17.22 47.72 -50.10
C SER A 5 16.16 46.70 -49.67
N PHE A 6 15.98 46.49 -48.36
CA PHE A 6 14.69 46.72 -47.70
C PHE A 6 14.86 46.96 -46.20
N ILE A 7 14.25 48.06 -45.74
CA ILE A 7 14.21 48.59 -44.37
C ILE A 7 12.91 48.11 -43.73
N TRP A 8 12.94 47.66 -42.47
CA TRP A 8 11.77 47.71 -41.60
C TRP A 8 12.18 48.19 -40.20
N THR A 9 11.63 49.36 -39.86
CA THR A 9 11.80 50.05 -38.58
C THR A 9 10.76 49.53 -37.60
N PHE A 10 11.22 49.17 -36.40
CA PHE A 10 10.43 48.86 -35.22
C PHE A 10 9.70 50.12 -34.73
N ILE A 11 8.37 50.06 -34.60
CA ILE A 11 7.56 51.02 -33.83
C ILE A 11 6.69 50.20 -32.88
N GLY A 12 6.82 50.50 -31.59
CA GLY A 12 6.05 49.87 -30.53
C GLY A 12 4.59 50.34 -30.53
N PHE A 13 3.69 49.39 -30.26
CA PHE A 13 2.35 49.67 -29.79
C PHE A 13 2.06 48.80 -28.56
N LEU A 14 1.72 49.51 -27.48
CA LEU A 14 1.07 49.01 -26.29
C LEU A 14 -0.22 48.29 -26.72
N PHE A 15 -0.30 46.98 -26.48
CA PHE A 15 -1.57 46.25 -26.53
C PHE A 15 -1.98 45.88 -25.10
N VAL A 16 -3.13 46.41 -24.70
CA VAL A 16 -3.87 46.01 -23.51
C VAL A 16 -4.29 44.56 -23.72
N LEU A 17 -3.70 43.66 -22.94
CA LEU A 17 -4.12 42.26 -22.87
C LEU A 17 -5.40 42.19 -22.04
N THR A 18 -6.55 42.25 -22.71
CA THR A 18 -7.81 41.73 -22.17
C THR A 18 -7.73 40.22 -22.15
N ALA A 19 -7.92 39.64 -20.96
CA ALA A 19 -7.98 38.21 -20.74
C ALA A 19 -9.02 37.54 -21.65
N CYS A 20 -8.59 36.66 -22.54
CA CYS A 20 -9.45 35.58 -23.02
C CYS A 20 -9.47 34.53 -21.91
N SER A 21 -10.51 34.58 -21.09
CA SER A 21 -10.90 33.43 -20.30
C SER A 21 -11.43 32.39 -21.29
N ASP A 22 -10.74 31.27 -21.47
CA ASP A 22 -11.34 30.04 -22.00
C ASP A 22 -12.27 29.50 -20.91
N LYS A 23 -13.37 30.23 -20.69
CA LYS A 23 -14.58 29.66 -20.15
C LYS A 23 -15.16 28.84 -21.28
N ASN A 24 -15.12 27.53 -21.15
CA ASN A 24 -16.22 26.73 -21.67
C ASN A 24 -17.46 27.05 -20.81
N ASP A 25 -17.95 28.29 -20.93
CA ASP A 25 -19.32 28.63 -20.60
C ASP A 25 -20.13 27.78 -21.58
N ILE A 26 -20.76 26.72 -21.06
CA ILE A 26 -21.82 26.03 -21.77
C ILE A 26 -22.92 27.08 -21.92
N GLU A 27 -22.96 27.73 -23.08
CA GLU A 27 -24.12 28.52 -23.50
C GLU A 27 -25.32 27.56 -23.52
N TYR A 28 -26.20 27.73 -22.53
CA TYR A 28 -27.57 27.22 -22.58
C TYR A 28 -28.32 28.02 -23.65
N ASP A 29 -28.07 27.73 -24.92
CA ASP A 29 -28.95 28.14 -26.00
C ASP A 29 -30.24 27.31 -25.91
N SER A 30 -31.34 27.99 -25.61
CA SER A 30 -32.70 27.47 -25.45
C SER A 30 -33.34 27.08 -26.80
N GLY A 31 -32.60 26.32 -27.62
CA GLY A 31 -32.94 26.04 -29.01
C GLY A 31 -32.88 24.56 -29.41
N SER A 32 -32.77 23.62 -28.47
CA SER A 32 -33.15 22.22 -28.73
C SER A 32 -34.54 21.99 -28.16
N ASP A 33 -35.54 21.79 -29.02
CA ASP A 33 -36.92 21.46 -28.62
C ASP A 33 -37.03 20.10 -27.89
N ILE A 34 -35.91 19.39 -27.68
CA ILE A 34 -35.85 18.05 -27.09
C ILE A 34 -35.64 18.16 -25.58
N ILE A 35 -36.61 17.66 -24.82
CA ILE A 35 -36.55 17.51 -23.36
C ILE A 35 -36.51 16.02 -23.04
N VAL A 36 -35.55 15.60 -22.21
CA VAL A 36 -35.41 14.23 -21.71
C VAL A 36 -35.85 14.20 -20.26
N THR A 37 -36.80 13.34 -19.92
CA THR A 37 -37.30 13.25 -18.55
C THR A 37 -36.33 12.49 -17.65
N LYS A 38 -36.36 12.83 -16.35
CA LYS A 38 -35.64 12.07 -15.33
C LYS A 38 -35.98 10.57 -15.44
N PRO A 39 -34.99 9.65 -15.40
CA PRO A 39 -35.27 8.23 -15.45
C PRO A 39 -36.17 7.78 -14.30
N GLU A 40 -37.00 6.79 -14.57
CA GLU A 40 -37.82 6.08 -13.58
C GLU A 40 -37.36 4.62 -13.49
N VAL A 41 -37.35 4.07 -12.28
CA VAL A 41 -37.01 2.67 -12.03
C VAL A 41 -38.21 1.78 -12.33
N LEU A 42 -38.02 0.81 -13.22
CA LEU A 42 -39.03 -0.22 -13.53
C LEU A 42 -38.83 -1.47 -12.67
N SER A 43 -37.59 -1.87 -12.42
CA SER A 43 -37.26 -2.99 -11.55
C SER A 43 -35.85 -2.84 -10.99
N VAL A 44 -35.60 -3.47 -9.84
CA VAL A 44 -34.29 -3.55 -9.19
C VAL A 44 -34.09 -4.98 -8.71
N SER A 45 -32.87 -5.48 -8.85
CA SER A 45 -32.40 -6.72 -8.25
C SER A 45 -31.07 -6.46 -7.53
N GLY A 46 -30.46 -7.51 -7.00
CA GLY A 46 -29.12 -7.42 -6.43
C GLY A 46 -28.02 -7.07 -7.45
N THR A 47 -28.18 -7.43 -8.72
CA THR A 47 -27.13 -7.26 -9.75
C THR A 47 -27.58 -6.48 -10.98
N SER A 48 -28.80 -5.95 -10.96
CA SER A 48 -29.33 -5.19 -12.08
C SER A 48 -30.41 -4.21 -11.66
N PHE A 49 -30.67 -3.22 -12.52
CA PHE A 49 -31.92 -2.46 -12.48
C PHE A 49 -32.36 -2.16 -13.91
N THR A 50 -33.66 -2.00 -14.09
CA THR A 50 -34.25 -1.52 -15.35
C THR A 50 -34.76 -0.11 -15.14
N VAL A 51 -34.40 0.80 -16.04
CA VAL A 51 -34.87 2.20 -16.04
C VAL A 51 -35.52 2.54 -17.37
N SER A 52 -36.48 3.45 -17.33
CA SER A 52 -37.06 4.07 -18.52
C SER A 52 -37.06 5.58 -18.42
N SER A 53 -36.99 6.24 -19.56
CA SER A 53 -37.16 7.69 -19.69
C SER A 53 -38.11 7.97 -20.86
N SER A 54 -38.43 9.24 -21.08
CA SER A 54 -39.22 9.69 -22.20
C SER A 54 -38.63 10.95 -22.80
N VAL A 55 -38.89 11.13 -24.09
CA VAL A 55 -38.50 12.32 -24.84
C VAL A 55 -39.74 13.06 -25.30
N SER A 56 -39.74 14.38 -25.15
CA SER A 56 -40.73 15.27 -25.75
C SER A 56 -40.03 16.32 -26.60
N GLY A 57 -40.61 16.70 -27.74
CA GLY A 57 -39.97 17.64 -28.66
C GLY A 57 -39.86 17.14 -30.09
N ASN A 58 -38.89 17.66 -30.82
CA ASN A 58 -38.53 17.19 -32.16
C ASN A 58 -37.77 15.85 -32.09
N SER A 59 -38.49 14.75 -31.87
CA SER A 59 -37.93 13.40 -31.77
C SER A 59 -37.36 12.84 -33.07
N ASP A 60 -37.70 13.44 -34.22
CA ASP A 60 -37.29 12.96 -35.54
C ASP A 60 -35.78 13.16 -35.80
N ALA A 61 -35.13 14.03 -35.02
CA ALA A 61 -33.69 14.30 -35.07
C ALA A 61 -32.84 13.41 -34.13
N VAL A 62 -33.47 12.51 -33.37
CA VAL A 62 -32.79 11.65 -32.40
C VAL A 62 -32.00 10.55 -33.12
N VAL A 63 -30.68 10.57 -32.96
CA VAL A 63 -29.76 9.58 -33.56
C VAL A 63 -29.42 8.48 -32.55
N LYS A 64 -29.30 8.82 -31.26
CA LYS A 64 -28.98 7.86 -30.20
C LYS A 64 -29.70 8.24 -28.91
N LYS A 65 -30.12 7.24 -28.14
CA LYS A 65 -30.70 7.41 -26.80
C LYS A 65 -30.21 6.30 -25.87
N GLY A 66 -30.06 6.61 -24.60
CA GLY A 66 -29.58 5.65 -23.62
C GLY A 66 -29.47 6.24 -22.22
N PHE A 67 -28.72 5.55 -21.37
CA PHE A 67 -28.47 5.98 -20.00
C PHE A 67 -26.97 5.95 -19.68
N CYS A 68 -26.51 6.98 -19.00
CA CYS A 68 -25.18 7.05 -18.39
C CYS A 68 -25.32 6.71 -16.89
N TYR A 69 -24.40 5.93 -16.33
CA TYR A 69 -24.45 5.56 -14.91
C TYR A 69 -23.07 5.47 -14.25
N SER A 70 -23.03 5.79 -12.95
CA SER A 70 -21.80 5.76 -12.15
C SER A 70 -22.08 5.53 -10.67
N VAL A 71 -21.16 4.88 -9.97
CA VAL A 71 -21.16 4.77 -8.49
C VAL A 71 -20.39 5.91 -7.83
N ASN A 72 -19.50 6.57 -8.58
CA ASN A 72 -18.57 7.57 -8.06
C ASN A 72 -18.91 9.00 -8.53
N ASN A 73 -19.53 9.14 -9.70
CA ASN A 73 -19.93 10.42 -10.28
C ASN A 73 -21.43 10.66 -10.09
N GLN A 74 -21.79 11.69 -9.31
CA GLN A 74 -23.19 12.03 -9.03
C GLN A 74 -23.91 12.69 -10.22
N THR A 75 -23.18 13.08 -11.26
CA THR A 75 -23.71 13.65 -12.50
C THR A 75 -23.06 12.94 -13.70
N PRO A 76 -23.41 11.66 -13.94
CA PRO A 76 -22.78 10.86 -14.98
C PRO A 76 -23.13 11.39 -16.37
N ASN A 77 -22.17 11.30 -17.29
CA ASN A 77 -22.33 11.68 -18.70
C ASN A 77 -21.77 10.58 -19.63
N ILE A 78 -21.70 10.85 -20.93
CA ILE A 78 -21.28 9.85 -21.93
C ILE A 78 -19.84 9.32 -21.77
N ASN A 79 -19.02 9.95 -20.92
CA ASN A 79 -17.68 9.48 -20.57
C ASN A 79 -17.66 8.50 -19.38
N ASP A 80 -18.80 8.29 -18.71
CA ASP A 80 -18.98 7.26 -17.68
C ASP A 80 -19.44 5.93 -18.33
N ASN A 81 -20.07 5.04 -17.55
CA ASN A 81 -20.66 3.82 -18.11
C ASN A 81 -21.94 4.16 -18.87
N VAL A 82 -22.13 3.55 -20.03
CA VAL A 82 -23.26 3.83 -20.92
C VAL A 82 -23.98 2.53 -21.29
N VAL A 83 -25.31 2.56 -21.26
CA VAL A 83 -26.17 1.53 -21.84
C VAL A 83 -27.10 2.15 -22.88
N ASP A 84 -27.21 1.53 -24.04
CA ASP A 84 -28.11 1.98 -25.09
C ASP A 84 -29.54 1.56 -24.75
N ALA A 85 -30.50 2.47 -24.96
CA ALA A 85 -31.90 2.18 -24.68
C ALA A 85 -32.59 1.52 -25.87
N ASP A 86 -33.59 0.69 -25.58
CA ASP A 86 -34.47 0.09 -26.56
C ASP A 86 -35.44 1.11 -27.18
N ASP A 87 -36.31 0.63 -28.07
CA ASP A 87 -37.29 1.46 -28.76
C ASP A 87 -38.26 2.17 -27.81
N SER A 88 -38.53 1.60 -26.62
CA SER A 88 -39.35 2.20 -25.57
C SER A 88 -38.60 3.20 -24.69
N PHE A 89 -37.33 3.49 -25.01
CA PHE A 89 -36.42 4.30 -24.19
C PHE A 89 -36.25 3.69 -22.79
N SER A 90 -36.16 2.36 -22.75
CA SER A 90 -35.87 1.56 -21.56
C SER A 90 -34.53 0.85 -21.72
N ALA A 91 -33.84 0.60 -20.61
CA ALA A 91 -32.63 -0.21 -20.59
C ALA A 91 -32.51 -0.98 -19.28
N THR A 92 -31.95 -2.19 -19.35
CA THR A 92 -31.52 -2.94 -18.17
C THR A 92 -30.02 -2.82 -18.02
N VAL A 93 -29.58 -2.30 -16.88
CA VAL A 93 -28.18 -2.29 -16.47
C VAL A 93 -27.94 -3.56 -15.64
N SER A 94 -27.00 -4.41 -16.04
CA SER A 94 -26.70 -5.70 -15.38
C SER A 94 -25.23 -5.76 -14.95
N GLY A 95 -24.87 -6.75 -14.13
CA GLY A 95 -23.51 -6.92 -13.62
C GLY A 95 -23.14 -5.91 -12.53
N LEU A 96 -24.15 -5.43 -11.81
CA LEU A 96 -24.00 -4.45 -10.74
C LEU A 96 -23.67 -5.13 -9.40
N ILE A 97 -23.09 -4.35 -8.50
CA ILE A 97 -22.78 -4.77 -7.13
C ILE A 97 -24.05 -4.61 -6.29
N GLY A 98 -24.38 -5.61 -5.47
CA GLY A 98 -25.50 -5.54 -4.54
C GLY A 98 -25.35 -4.43 -3.49
N ASN A 99 -26.48 -3.95 -2.96
CA ASN A 99 -26.53 -2.90 -1.95
C ASN A 99 -25.70 -1.65 -2.29
N THR A 100 -25.64 -1.30 -3.57
CA THR A 100 -24.81 -0.19 -4.09
C THR A 100 -25.69 0.84 -4.77
N THR A 101 -25.48 2.11 -4.43
CA THR A 101 -26.18 3.23 -5.08
C THR A 101 -25.47 3.63 -6.37
N TYR A 102 -26.24 3.65 -7.46
CA TYR A 102 -25.84 4.13 -8.77
C TYR A 102 -26.58 5.43 -9.09
N TYR A 103 -25.85 6.43 -9.58
CA TYR A 103 -26.41 7.63 -10.17
C TYR A 103 -26.62 7.38 -11.66
N VAL A 104 -27.79 7.72 -12.18
CA VAL A 104 -28.22 7.40 -13.54
C VAL A 104 -28.82 8.64 -14.19
N CYS A 105 -28.39 8.92 -15.42
CA CYS A 105 -28.88 10.02 -16.24
C CYS A 105 -29.29 9.48 -17.62
N ALA A 106 -30.47 9.83 -18.12
CA ALA A 106 -30.80 9.56 -19.52
C ALA A 106 -30.06 10.54 -20.43
N TYR A 107 -29.66 10.09 -21.62
CA TYR A 107 -29.07 10.94 -22.64
C TYR A 107 -29.74 10.74 -24.00
N ILE A 108 -29.74 11.81 -24.79
CA ILE A 108 -30.08 11.80 -26.21
C ILE A 108 -28.97 12.48 -26.99
N TYR A 109 -28.61 11.91 -28.13
CA TYR A 109 -27.78 12.56 -29.14
C TYR A 109 -28.62 12.96 -30.35
N ALA A 110 -28.74 14.25 -30.59
CA ALA A 110 -29.48 14.87 -31.69
C ALA A 110 -28.79 16.18 -32.11
N ASP A 111 -28.86 16.57 -33.38
CA ASP A 111 -28.27 17.82 -33.90
C ASP A 111 -26.80 18.03 -33.49
N SER A 112 -26.02 16.95 -33.50
CA SER A 112 -24.61 16.92 -33.09
C SER A 112 -24.33 17.31 -31.63
N ARG A 113 -25.32 17.19 -30.74
CA ARG A 113 -25.20 17.52 -29.30
C ARG A 113 -25.82 16.44 -28.41
N TYR A 114 -25.27 16.32 -27.20
CA TYR A 114 -25.85 15.49 -26.14
C TYR A 114 -26.75 16.33 -25.25
N THR A 115 -27.96 15.85 -24.99
CA THR A 115 -28.90 16.40 -24.00
C THR A 115 -29.07 15.38 -22.88
N TYR A 116 -29.04 15.83 -21.63
CA TYR A 116 -29.06 15.00 -20.43
C TYR A 116 -30.29 15.33 -19.57
N SER A 117 -30.85 14.32 -18.91
CA SER A 117 -31.93 14.50 -17.92
C SER A 117 -31.39 14.92 -16.54
N ASP A 118 -32.30 15.16 -15.59
CA ASP A 118 -31.95 15.12 -14.17
C ASP A 118 -31.48 13.72 -13.76
N VAL A 119 -30.71 13.65 -12.67
CA VAL A 119 -30.12 12.41 -12.15
C VAL A 119 -31.12 11.66 -11.25
N LEU A 120 -31.20 10.34 -11.46
CA LEU A 120 -31.85 9.36 -10.61
C LEU A 120 -30.78 8.63 -9.77
N ALA A 121 -30.99 8.49 -8.46
CA ALA A 121 -30.21 7.58 -7.63
C ALA A 121 -31.00 6.27 -7.44
N VAL A 122 -30.41 5.14 -7.82
CA VAL A 122 -30.98 3.79 -7.67
C VAL A 122 -30.05 2.96 -6.80
N THR A 123 -30.58 2.27 -5.79
CA THR A 123 -29.78 1.35 -4.97
C THR A 123 -30.20 -0.08 -5.28
N THR A 124 -29.24 -0.92 -5.69
CA THR A 124 -29.47 -2.35 -5.91
C THR A 124 -29.86 -3.06 -4.62
N GLU A 125 -30.60 -4.16 -4.73
CA GLU A 125 -31.00 -4.94 -3.56
C GLU A 125 -29.79 -5.60 -2.88
N LYS A 126 -29.93 -5.96 -1.61
CA LYS A 126 -28.89 -6.69 -0.89
C LYS A 126 -28.88 -8.15 -1.35
N GLN A 127 -27.72 -8.66 -1.75
CA GLN A 127 -27.50 -10.06 -2.07
C GLN A 127 -27.16 -10.88 -0.83
N SER A 128 -27.57 -12.15 -0.80
CA SER A 128 -27.00 -13.12 0.14
C SER A 128 -25.51 -13.32 -0.11
N ILE A 129 -24.77 -13.80 0.90
CA ILE A 129 -23.32 -14.00 0.74
C ILE A 129 -23.01 -15.10 -0.29
N ASP A 130 -23.88 -16.11 -0.40
CA ASP A 130 -23.79 -17.16 -1.41
C ASP A 130 -23.95 -16.60 -2.83
N GLU A 131 -24.98 -15.76 -3.06
CA GLU A 131 -25.15 -15.08 -4.35
C GLU A 131 -23.99 -14.13 -4.67
N GLN A 132 -23.38 -13.50 -3.67
CA GLN A 132 -22.19 -12.67 -3.88
C GLN A 132 -21.00 -13.53 -4.35
N LEU A 133 -20.80 -14.72 -3.78
CA LEU A 133 -19.72 -15.63 -4.19
C LEU A 133 -19.96 -16.19 -5.60
N ASP A 134 -21.19 -16.59 -5.91
CA ASP A 134 -21.58 -17.09 -7.23
C ASP A 134 -21.38 -16.04 -8.33
N ASN A 135 -21.58 -14.76 -7.99
CA ASN A 135 -21.38 -13.62 -8.90
C ASN A 135 -20.03 -12.92 -8.70
N TYR A 136 -19.09 -13.53 -7.97
CA TYR A 136 -17.81 -12.91 -7.67
C TYR A 136 -17.00 -12.65 -8.95
N ILE A 137 -16.55 -11.40 -9.13
CA ILE A 137 -15.67 -11.00 -10.22
C ILE A 137 -14.29 -10.76 -9.66
N ALA A 138 -13.33 -11.60 -10.05
CA ALA A 138 -11.95 -11.46 -9.63
C ALA A 138 -11.31 -10.18 -10.22
N PRO A 139 -10.32 -9.58 -9.53
CA PRO A 139 -9.61 -8.42 -10.05
C PRO A 139 -8.93 -8.71 -11.39
N SER A 140 -9.08 -7.80 -12.35
CA SER A 140 -8.62 -8.00 -13.72
C SER A 140 -7.29 -7.32 -14.06
N TYR A 141 -6.69 -6.56 -13.13
CA TYR A 141 -5.44 -5.87 -13.40
C TYR A 141 -4.26 -6.85 -13.50
N GLU A 142 -3.33 -6.56 -14.41
CA GLU A 142 -2.20 -7.43 -14.71
C GLU A 142 -1.11 -7.35 -13.63
N ASP A 143 -0.49 -8.48 -13.32
CA ASP A 143 0.67 -8.52 -12.41
C ASP A 143 1.90 -7.87 -13.05
N ASN A 144 2.07 -8.10 -14.35
CA ASN A 144 3.12 -7.48 -15.14
C ASN A 144 2.62 -6.16 -15.76
N TYR A 145 2.89 -5.07 -15.06
CA TYR A 145 2.43 -3.74 -15.44
C TYR A 145 3.39 -2.96 -16.36
N VAL A 146 4.39 -3.62 -16.97
CA VAL A 146 5.39 -2.93 -17.83
C VAL A 146 4.74 -2.07 -18.93
N SER A 147 3.63 -2.53 -19.51
CA SER A 147 2.90 -1.81 -20.57
C SER A 147 2.25 -0.50 -20.12
N ILE A 148 2.03 -0.34 -18.81
CA ILE A 148 1.42 0.85 -18.20
C ILE A 148 2.36 1.58 -17.23
N ALA A 149 3.65 1.19 -17.15
CA ALA A 149 4.58 1.75 -16.16
C ALA A 149 4.94 3.24 -16.40
N ASP A 150 4.72 3.76 -17.61
CA ASP A 150 5.03 5.15 -17.96
C ASP A 150 4.16 6.16 -17.18
N TRP A 151 4.74 7.31 -16.84
CA TRP A 151 4.06 8.38 -16.10
C TRP A 151 2.76 8.85 -16.78
N SER A 152 2.71 8.86 -18.11
CA SER A 152 1.49 9.23 -18.86
C SER A 152 0.31 8.27 -18.64
N LYS A 153 0.58 7.06 -18.12
CA LYS A 153 -0.41 6.01 -17.82
C LYS A 153 -0.74 5.89 -16.35
N ARG A 154 -0.23 6.79 -15.48
CA ARG A 154 -0.40 6.71 -14.02
C ARG A 154 -1.84 6.60 -13.51
N GLY A 155 -2.82 7.14 -14.25
CA GLY A 155 -4.24 6.94 -13.94
C GLY A 155 -4.72 5.49 -14.00
N GLN A 156 -3.90 4.57 -14.54
CA GLN A 156 -4.17 3.13 -14.65
C GLN A 156 -3.35 2.30 -13.66
N TRP A 157 -2.48 2.92 -12.86
CA TRP A 157 -1.49 2.17 -12.09
C TRP A 157 -2.12 1.24 -11.06
N ASN A 158 -3.27 1.57 -10.47
CA ASN A 158 -3.82 0.79 -9.36
C ASN A 158 -2.71 0.53 -8.31
N LEU A 159 -2.30 -0.73 -8.10
CA LEU A 159 -1.20 -1.13 -7.21
C LEU A 159 0.18 -1.24 -7.91
N SER A 160 0.36 -0.72 -9.11
CA SER A 160 1.66 -0.67 -9.78
C SER A 160 2.60 0.33 -9.10
N ASN A 161 3.90 0.02 -9.14
CA ASN A 161 4.96 0.84 -8.53
C ASN A 161 4.72 1.11 -7.05
N VAL A 162 4.46 0.07 -6.25
CA VAL A 162 4.34 0.18 -4.79
C VAL A 162 5.64 -0.21 -4.12
N HIS A 163 6.17 0.65 -3.25
CA HIS A 163 7.34 0.35 -2.43
C HIS A 163 7.19 0.97 -1.05
N ASP A 164 7.30 0.15 0.00
CA ASP A 164 7.19 0.54 1.41
C ASP A 164 5.86 1.25 1.71
N PRO A 165 4.72 0.58 1.45
CA PRO A 165 3.42 1.22 1.59
C PRO A 165 3.05 1.43 3.07
N THR A 166 2.47 2.58 3.38
CA THR A 166 1.69 2.82 4.60
C THR A 166 0.23 3.02 4.24
N VAL A 167 -0.70 2.48 5.02
CA VAL A 167 -2.15 2.59 4.79
C VAL A 167 -2.86 3.15 6.02
N VAL A 168 -3.89 3.97 5.80
CA VAL A 168 -4.80 4.44 6.85
C VAL A 168 -6.25 4.45 6.34
N LEU A 169 -7.19 3.97 7.15
CA LEU A 169 -8.62 4.18 6.90
C LEU A 169 -9.03 5.57 7.39
N ALA A 170 -9.55 6.40 6.49
CA ALA A 170 -10.00 7.75 6.79
C ALA A 170 -11.51 7.81 7.07
N GLU A 171 -11.95 8.94 7.64
CA GLU A 171 -13.34 9.20 8.03
C GLU A 171 -14.35 9.18 6.87
N ASP A 172 -13.89 9.44 5.66
CA ASP A 172 -14.71 9.40 4.45
C ASP A 172 -14.95 7.97 3.92
N GLY A 173 -14.41 6.96 4.63
CA GLY A 173 -14.54 5.55 4.29
C GLY A 173 -13.57 5.07 3.21
N TYR A 174 -12.56 5.88 2.83
CA TYR A 174 -11.48 5.45 1.96
C TYR A 174 -10.25 5.01 2.77
N TYR A 175 -9.60 3.96 2.29
CA TYR A 175 -8.22 3.65 2.62
C TYR A 175 -7.30 4.52 1.79
N TYR A 176 -6.31 5.14 2.42
CA TYR A 176 -5.27 5.93 1.77
C TYR A 176 -3.94 5.24 1.91
N MET A 177 -3.23 5.07 0.79
CA MET A 177 -1.89 4.47 0.75
C MET A 177 -0.86 5.50 0.33
N TYR A 178 0.26 5.60 1.04
CA TYR A 178 1.43 6.40 0.66
C TYR A 178 2.69 5.54 0.67
N GLN A 179 3.75 5.96 -0.03
CA GLN A 179 4.87 5.07 -0.34
C GLN A 179 6.20 5.80 -0.60
N THR A 180 7.29 5.04 -0.67
CA THR A 180 8.61 5.46 -1.17
C THR A 180 8.58 5.86 -2.65
N ASP A 181 9.44 6.80 -3.03
CA ASP A 181 9.67 7.23 -4.41
C ASP A 181 10.47 6.21 -5.24
N ALA A 182 9.93 5.00 -5.39
CA ALA A 182 10.53 3.93 -6.20
C ALA A 182 9.55 3.43 -7.25
N SER A 183 10.02 3.29 -8.49
CA SER A 183 9.19 2.84 -9.62
C SER A 183 10.04 2.15 -10.68
N TYR A 184 9.41 1.25 -11.43
CA TYR A 184 10.01 0.68 -12.63
C TYR A 184 10.20 1.78 -13.68
N GLY A 185 11.44 1.98 -14.13
CA GLY A 185 11.78 3.01 -15.11
C GLY A 185 11.82 4.45 -14.57
N ASN A 186 11.93 4.63 -13.24
CA ASN A 186 12.02 5.95 -12.59
C ASN A 186 10.83 6.90 -12.87
N ALA A 187 9.63 6.35 -13.07
CA ALA A 187 8.42 7.13 -13.31
C ALA A 187 8.09 8.13 -12.19
N HIS A 188 8.41 7.81 -10.94
CA HIS A 188 8.21 8.67 -9.76
C HIS A 188 9.16 9.88 -9.65
N THR A 189 10.06 10.08 -10.63
CA THR A 189 10.84 11.33 -10.70
C THR A 189 9.98 12.55 -11.07
N ALA A 190 8.70 12.34 -11.41
CA ALA A 190 7.73 13.39 -11.70
C ALA A 190 6.59 13.41 -10.68
N GLY A 191 5.93 14.57 -10.55
CA GLY A 191 4.68 14.72 -9.79
C GLY A 191 4.81 14.75 -8.27
N GLY A 192 5.98 15.12 -7.77
CA GLY A 192 6.28 15.25 -6.33
C GLY A 192 6.79 13.94 -5.72
N HIS A 193 6.68 13.86 -4.40
CA HIS A 193 7.22 12.81 -3.55
C HIS A 193 6.14 12.22 -2.64
N PHE A 194 6.38 11.03 -2.10
CA PHE A 194 5.47 10.28 -1.22
C PHE A 194 4.09 10.07 -1.88
N HIS A 195 4.11 9.28 -2.95
CA HIS A 195 2.97 9.10 -3.84
C HIS A 195 1.75 8.47 -3.15
N GLY A 196 0.59 9.10 -3.29
CA GLY A 196 -0.67 8.69 -2.69
C GLY A 196 -1.58 7.89 -3.62
N ARG A 197 -2.38 7.00 -3.03
CA ARG A 197 -3.53 6.32 -3.65
C ARG A 197 -4.70 6.26 -2.67
N ARG A 198 -5.91 5.99 -3.17
CA ARG A 198 -7.05 5.62 -2.32
C ARG A 198 -7.88 4.47 -2.86
N SER A 199 -8.58 3.76 -1.96
CA SER A 199 -9.51 2.68 -2.31
C SER A 199 -10.66 2.60 -1.30
N LYS A 200 -11.85 2.15 -1.73
CA LYS A 200 -12.95 1.77 -0.80
C LYS A 200 -12.96 0.29 -0.44
N ASN A 201 -12.35 -0.55 -1.27
CA ASN A 201 -12.49 -2.00 -1.19
C ASN A 201 -11.14 -2.73 -1.08
N LEU A 202 -10.02 -2.00 -0.97
CA LEU A 202 -8.65 -2.52 -0.92
C LEU A 202 -8.16 -3.24 -2.19
N VAL A 203 -8.97 -3.25 -3.26
CA VAL A 203 -8.69 -3.93 -4.52
C VAL A 203 -8.49 -2.93 -5.66
N ASP A 204 -9.41 -1.97 -5.77
CA ASP A 204 -9.38 -0.95 -6.80
C ASP A 204 -8.83 0.35 -6.20
N TRP A 205 -7.62 0.71 -6.62
CA TRP A 205 -6.92 1.89 -6.13
C TRP A 205 -6.86 2.99 -7.21
N GLU A 206 -7.25 4.19 -6.81
CA GLU A 206 -7.10 5.41 -7.58
C GLU A 206 -5.79 6.08 -7.19
N TYR A 207 -4.92 6.37 -8.17
CA TYR A 207 -3.68 7.10 -7.95
C TYR A 207 -3.93 8.61 -7.82
N LEU A 208 -3.38 9.22 -6.76
CA LEU A 208 -3.64 10.63 -6.40
C LEU A 208 -2.45 11.57 -6.66
N GLY A 209 -1.23 11.05 -6.91
CA GLY A 209 -0.02 11.86 -7.11
C GLY A 209 0.85 12.01 -5.85
N GLY A 210 1.94 12.77 -5.94
CA GLY A 210 2.81 13.06 -4.79
C GLY A 210 2.15 14.02 -3.80
N THR A 211 2.45 13.85 -2.52
CA THR A 211 1.97 14.71 -1.43
C THR A 211 2.94 15.86 -1.11
N MET A 212 4.20 15.73 -1.52
CA MET A 212 5.24 16.73 -1.29
C MET A 212 5.86 17.17 -2.62
N GLN A 213 5.66 18.44 -3.00
CA GLN A 213 6.08 18.93 -4.32
C GLN A 213 7.56 19.37 -4.39
N ASN A 214 8.16 19.71 -3.25
CA ASN A 214 9.53 20.20 -3.17
C ASN A 214 10.19 19.68 -1.90
N LEU A 215 11.53 19.65 -1.90
CA LEU A 215 12.31 19.44 -0.67
C LEU A 215 11.89 20.48 0.38
N PRO A 216 11.59 20.07 1.63
CA PRO A 216 11.21 21.02 2.67
C PRO A 216 12.32 22.04 2.96
N ASP A 217 11.95 23.31 3.11
CA ASP A 217 12.87 24.44 3.26
C ASP A 217 13.83 24.32 4.45
N TRP A 218 13.47 23.51 5.46
CA TRP A 218 14.28 23.30 6.65
C TRP A 218 15.41 22.28 6.45
N VAL A 219 15.37 21.41 5.44
CA VAL A 219 16.29 20.26 5.31
C VAL A 219 17.74 20.71 5.13
N ILE A 220 18.02 21.57 4.15
CA ILE A 220 19.38 22.06 3.89
C ILE A 220 19.89 22.93 5.06
N PRO A 221 19.11 23.88 5.61
CA PRO A 221 19.50 24.60 6.82
C PRO A 221 19.83 23.70 8.00
N LYS A 222 18.99 22.69 8.30
CA LYS A 222 19.23 21.75 9.41
C LYS A 222 20.46 20.89 9.17
N LEU A 223 20.70 20.46 7.94
CA LEU A 223 21.93 19.77 7.57
C LEU A 223 23.17 20.65 7.83
N ASN A 224 23.14 21.91 7.38
CA ASN A 224 24.26 22.82 7.56
C ASN A 224 24.46 23.28 9.01
N GLU A 225 23.39 23.39 9.80
CA GLU A 225 23.46 23.61 11.25
C GLU A 225 24.26 22.49 11.93
N ILE A 226 23.91 21.22 11.66
CA ILE A 226 24.62 20.06 12.20
C ILE A 226 26.08 20.04 11.70
N ARG A 227 26.32 20.31 10.42
CA ARG A 227 27.67 20.34 9.85
C ARG A 227 28.54 21.42 10.50
N ALA A 228 27.99 22.61 10.72
CA ALA A 228 28.70 23.69 11.39
C ALA A 228 29.12 23.30 12.82
N GLU A 229 28.22 22.65 13.57
CA GLU A 229 28.54 22.13 14.90
C GLU A 229 29.58 21.00 14.91
N MET A 230 29.66 20.22 13.82
CA MET A 230 30.71 19.23 13.59
C MET A 230 32.04 19.85 13.11
N GLY A 231 32.07 21.17 12.82
CA GLY A 231 33.24 21.87 12.28
C GLY A 231 33.45 21.63 10.77
N LEU A 232 32.40 21.29 10.04
CA LEU A 232 32.41 21.00 8.61
C LEU A 232 31.88 22.19 7.79
N SER A 233 32.36 22.31 6.55
CA SER A 233 31.85 23.31 5.60
C SER A 233 30.39 23.04 5.23
N GLU A 234 29.65 24.11 4.97
CA GLU A 234 28.29 24.03 4.41
C GLU A 234 28.26 23.33 3.05
N VAL A 235 27.13 22.72 2.75
CA VAL A 235 26.83 22.07 1.47
C VAL A 235 25.51 22.57 0.91
N THR A 236 25.36 22.47 -0.41
CA THR A 236 24.10 22.77 -1.11
C THR A 236 23.88 21.71 -2.18
N PRO A 237 23.48 20.47 -1.79
CA PRO A 237 23.28 19.38 -2.74
C PRO A 237 22.14 19.69 -3.71
N ALA A 238 22.19 19.08 -4.89
CA ALA A 238 21.08 19.19 -5.83
C ALA A 238 19.84 18.51 -5.23
N VAL A 239 18.68 19.16 -5.35
CA VAL A 239 17.40 18.66 -4.80
C VAL A 239 17.04 17.28 -5.36
N SER A 240 17.43 16.99 -6.60
CA SER A 240 17.21 15.70 -7.27
C SER A 240 17.98 14.53 -6.65
N ASP A 241 18.99 14.80 -5.82
CA ASP A 241 19.87 13.77 -5.26
C ASP A 241 19.38 13.28 -3.89
N PHE A 242 18.38 13.94 -3.29
CA PHE A 242 17.78 13.51 -2.03
C PHE A 242 16.87 12.29 -2.24
N GLY A 243 16.87 11.37 -1.27
CA GLY A 243 15.93 10.24 -1.23
C GLY A 243 14.70 10.56 -0.38
N TYR A 244 13.53 10.06 -0.80
CA TYR A 244 12.23 10.26 -0.14
C TYR A 244 11.62 8.89 0.16
N TRP A 245 11.83 8.39 1.38
CA TRP A 245 11.65 6.98 1.70
C TRP A 245 10.64 6.74 2.83
N ALA A 246 9.93 5.62 2.70
CA ALA A 246 9.16 4.90 3.71
C ALA A 246 8.34 5.82 4.63
N PRO A 247 7.32 6.50 4.12
CA PRO A 247 6.45 7.28 4.98
C PRO A 247 5.59 6.36 5.87
N CYS A 248 5.17 6.87 7.04
CA CYS A 248 4.15 6.25 7.89
C CYS A 248 3.05 7.25 8.17
N VAL A 249 1.84 6.95 7.70
CA VAL A 249 0.63 7.75 7.94
C VAL A 249 -0.23 7.08 9.00
N ARG A 250 -0.78 7.88 9.91
CA ARG A 250 -1.83 7.46 10.85
C ARG A 250 -2.86 8.56 11.02
N LYS A 251 -4.09 8.14 11.34
CA LYS A 251 -5.10 9.03 11.90
C LYS A 251 -4.76 9.25 13.37
N VAL A 252 -4.55 10.52 13.75
CA VAL A 252 -4.24 10.90 15.14
C VAL A 252 -5.53 11.07 15.94
N ARG A 253 -6.52 11.69 15.31
CA ARG A 253 -7.89 11.90 15.80
C ARG A 253 -8.76 12.33 14.62
N ASP A 254 -10.05 12.53 14.86
CA ASP A 254 -10.94 13.07 13.82
C ASP A 254 -10.42 14.41 13.30
N GLY A 255 -10.34 14.53 11.98
CA GLY A 255 -9.82 15.69 11.25
C GLY A 255 -8.31 15.91 11.37
N LEU A 256 -7.51 14.93 11.83
CA LEU A 256 -6.06 15.05 11.87
C LEU A 256 -5.36 13.75 11.47
N TYR A 257 -4.71 13.78 10.32
CA TYR A 257 -3.83 12.74 9.81
C TYR A 257 -2.40 13.25 9.86
N ARG A 258 -1.48 12.39 10.32
CA ARG A 258 -0.07 12.71 10.47
C ARG A 258 0.76 11.70 9.70
N MET A 259 1.67 12.20 8.87
CA MET A 259 2.63 11.38 8.13
C MET A 259 4.04 11.73 8.56
N TYR A 260 4.75 10.75 9.12
CA TYR A 260 6.20 10.82 9.28
C TYR A 260 6.85 10.34 8.00
N TYR A 261 7.95 10.99 7.59
CA TYR A 261 8.60 10.70 6.32
C TYR A 261 10.12 10.76 6.46
N SER A 262 10.85 10.03 5.60
CA SER A 262 12.31 10.02 5.62
C SER A 262 12.90 10.80 4.45
N ILE A 263 13.88 11.67 4.71
CA ILE A 263 14.69 12.38 3.72
C ILE A 263 16.14 11.95 3.87
N VAL A 264 16.69 11.27 2.85
CA VAL A 264 18.08 10.83 2.83
C VAL A 264 18.95 11.90 2.17
N CYS A 265 19.89 12.47 2.93
CA CYS A 265 20.79 13.47 2.39
C CYS A 265 21.86 12.81 1.51
N PRO A 266 22.15 13.35 0.32
CA PRO A 266 23.16 12.79 -0.57
C PRO A 266 24.58 13.08 -0.07
N GLY A 267 25.52 12.26 -0.56
CA GLY A 267 26.95 12.48 -0.38
C GLY A 267 27.53 11.87 0.90
N TYR A 268 28.69 12.40 1.30
CA TYR A 268 29.48 11.93 2.43
C TYR A 268 29.66 13.06 3.44
N ILE A 269 29.84 12.72 4.71
CA ILE A 269 29.99 13.69 5.81
C ILE A 269 31.14 14.68 5.53
N ASP A 270 32.32 14.18 5.16
CA ASP A 270 33.51 15.00 4.88
C ASP A 270 34.29 14.44 3.67
N GLY A 271 33.56 14.24 2.57
CA GLY A 271 34.12 13.76 1.31
C GLY A 271 34.42 12.26 1.26
N ALA A 272 35.06 11.83 0.17
CA ALA A 272 35.34 10.43 -0.11
C ALA A 272 36.18 9.77 1.01
N GLY A 273 35.81 8.56 1.41
CA GLY A 273 36.45 7.84 2.51
C GLY A 273 35.87 8.14 3.90
N THR A 274 34.80 8.94 3.97
CA THR A 274 33.96 9.09 5.16
C THR A 274 32.63 8.37 4.98
N TRP A 275 31.89 8.18 6.07
CA TRP A 275 30.54 7.59 6.00
C TRP A 275 29.59 8.46 5.18
N SER A 276 28.52 7.85 4.66
CA SER A 276 27.45 8.59 3.98
C SER A 276 26.89 9.67 4.89
N GLU A 277 26.34 10.73 4.28
CA GLU A 277 25.62 11.75 5.04
C GLU A 277 24.39 11.14 5.77
N ARG A 278 23.74 11.94 6.62
CA ARG A 278 22.59 11.52 7.43
C ARG A 278 21.27 11.45 6.66
N ALA A 279 20.30 10.81 7.29
CA ALA A 279 18.89 11.01 6.97
C ALA A 279 18.20 11.86 8.05
N PHE A 280 17.03 12.36 7.69
CA PHE A 280 16.11 13.02 8.61
C PHE A 280 14.75 12.35 8.55
N ILE A 281 14.13 12.17 9.70
CA ILE A 281 12.68 12.00 9.77
C ILE A 281 12.06 13.37 10.00
N GLY A 282 11.14 13.74 9.13
CA GLY A 282 10.25 14.90 9.26
C GLY A 282 8.81 14.44 9.50
N LEU A 283 7.89 15.40 9.69
CA LEU A 283 6.46 15.10 9.72
C LEU A 283 5.65 16.16 8.98
N MET A 284 4.54 15.74 8.41
CA MET A 284 3.52 16.60 7.83
C MET A 284 2.12 16.18 8.27
N GLU A 285 1.17 17.10 8.20
CA GLU A 285 -0.20 16.90 8.66
C GLU A 285 -1.22 17.33 7.62
N ASN A 286 -2.38 16.68 7.62
CA ASN A 286 -3.49 16.99 6.75
C ASN A 286 -4.81 16.70 7.48
N GLU A 287 -5.83 17.50 7.21
CA GLU A 287 -7.19 17.29 7.74
C GLU A 287 -8.05 16.42 6.80
N ASN A 288 -7.66 16.33 5.52
CA ASN A 288 -8.35 15.59 4.48
C ASN A 288 -7.36 14.86 3.55
N PRO A 289 -7.13 13.55 3.75
CA PRO A 289 -6.23 12.75 2.93
C PRO A 289 -6.59 12.71 1.43
N ALA A 290 -7.84 13.02 1.04
CA ALA A 290 -8.24 13.15 -0.36
C ALA A 290 -7.54 14.29 -1.10
N ASN A 291 -7.06 15.30 -0.37
CA ASN A 291 -6.37 16.45 -0.92
C ASN A 291 -4.85 16.31 -0.72
N ASN A 292 -4.14 15.79 -1.71
CA ASN A 292 -2.68 15.66 -1.65
C ASN A 292 -1.95 17.00 -1.55
N ASP A 293 -2.53 18.11 -2.02
CA ASP A 293 -1.95 19.45 -1.86
C ASP A 293 -2.19 20.03 -0.45
N GLY A 294 -2.99 19.35 0.38
CA GLY A 294 -3.34 19.75 1.74
C GLY A 294 -2.32 19.34 2.81
N TRP A 295 -1.29 18.58 2.45
CA TRP A 295 -0.25 18.17 3.40
C TRP A 295 0.65 19.35 3.75
N VAL A 296 0.66 19.72 5.03
CA VAL A 296 1.47 20.82 5.55
C VAL A 296 2.67 20.26 6.30
N ASP A 297 3.87 20.53 5.79
CA ASP A 297 5.11 20.19 6.48
C ASP A 297 5.21 20.88 7.84
N LYS A 298 5.58 20.11 8.86
CA LYS A 298 5.78 20.58 10.23
C LYS A 298 7.23 20.46 10.67
N GLY A 299 8.14 20.14 9.77
CA GLY A 299 9.58 20.22 10.03
C GLY A 299 10.23 18.97 10.60
N TYR A 300 11.49 19.15 10.98
CA TYR A 300 12.39 18.18 11.61
C TYR A 300 11.77 17.44 12.80
N VAL A 301 12.06 16.13 12.93
CA VAL A 301 11.71 15.30 14.09
C VAL A 301 12.98 14.70 14.71
N ILE A 302 13.76 13.96 13.92
CA ILE A 302 14.95 13.25 14.39
C ILE A 302 15.94 12.99 13.24
N THR A 303 17.20 12.70 13.57
CA THR A 303 18.27 12.36 12.59
C THR A 303 19.10 11.19 13.09
N ASN A 304 19.97 10.67 12.23
CA ASN A 304 20.94 9.64 12.59
C ASN A 304 21.80 10.09 13.78
N ALA A 305 22.09 9.18 14.70
CA ALA A 305 22.92 9.46 15.86
C ALA A 305 24.12 8.52 15.96
N SER A 306 25.23 8.99 16.53
CA SER A 306 26.47 8.21 16.71
C SER A 306 27.06 8.34 18.12
N ASP A 307 27.34 7.21 18.75
CA ASP A 307 28.11 7.14 20.00
C ASP A 307 29.65 7.10 19.76
N LYS A 308 30.10 7.40 18.54
CA LYS A 308 31.52 7.40 18.15
C LYS A 308 32.09 8.82 18.09
N GLY A 309 31.41 9.82 18.65
CA GLY A 309 31.79 11.23 18.49
C GLY A 309 31.93 11.60 17.01
N LEU A 310 32.97 12.35 16.63
CA LEU A 310 33.23 12.75 15.23
C LEU A 310 34.08 11.75 14.42
N ASN A 311 34.13 10.48 14.82
CA ASN A 311 34.97 9.45 14.17
C ASN A 311 34.27 8.82 12.94
N PHE A 312 33.83 9.63 11.99
CA PHE A 312 33.10 9.19 10.79
C PHE A 312 33.98 8.62 9.66
N LYS A 313 35.30 8.49 9.90
CA LYS A 313 36.25 7.80 9.01
C LYS A 313 36.29 6.31 9.32
N VAL A 314 35.20 5.62 9.00
CA VAL A 314 35.08 4.16 9.15
C VAL A 314 35.44 3.49 7.81
N PRO A 315 36.31 2.46 7.80
CA PRO A 315 36.62 1.71 6.59
C PRO A 315 35.35 1.20 5.90
N ALA A 316 35.29 1.30 4.56
CA ALA A 316 34.10 0.95 3.78
C ALA A 316 33.72 -0.55 3.83
N ASN A 317 34.52 -1.39 4.48
CA ASN A 317 34.26 -2.81 4.69
C ASN A 317 34.01 -3.16 6.17
N ASP A 318 34.08 -2.19 7.09
CA ASP A 318 33.83 -2.40 8.52
C ASP A 318 32.37 -2.07 8.88
N TRP A 319 31.46 -2.76 8.18
CA TRP A 319 30.03 -2.52 8.26
C TRP A 319 29.47 -2.71 9.67
N GLY A 320 29.95 -3.74 10.38
CA GLY A 320 29.52 -4.03 11.75
C GLY A 320 29.89 -2.94 12.76
N ASN A 321 30.81 -2.03 12.41
CA ASN A 321 31.22 -0.89 13.21
C ASN A 321 30.95 0.46 12.54
N CYS A 322 29.97 0.50 11.62
CA CYS A 322 29.62 1.72 10.91
C CYS A 322 29.36 2.93 11.83
N TYR A 323 29.49 4.13 11.26
CA TYR A 323 29.54 5.36 12.05
C TYR A 323 28.26 5.60 12.86
N TYR A 324 27.10 5.54 12.21
CA TYR A 324 25.82 5.75 12.90
C TYR A 324 25.41 4.54 13.73
N LYS A 325 24.95 4.79 14.96
CA LYS A 325 24.28 3.80 15.80
C LYS A 325 22.83 3.62 15.35
N TRP A 326 22.15 4.73 15.13
CA TRP A 326 20.76 4.81 14.68
C TRP A 326 20.70 5.40 13.28
N ASN A 327 19.99 4.73 12.38
CA ASN A 327 19.67 5.23 11.05
C ASN A 327 18.26 5.83 11.06
N ALA A 328 18.13 7.14 10.87
CA ALA A 328 16.84 7.82 10.99
C ALA A 328 16.06 7.79 9.67
N ILE A 329 15.61 6.59 9.33
CA ILE A 329 14.64 6.32 8.26
C ILE A 329 13.62 5.30 8.76
N ASP A 330 12.62 5.00 7.93
CA ASP A 330 11.58 4.00 8.14
C ASP A 330 10.81 4.21 9.47
N PRO A 331 10.17 5.39 9.67
CA PRO A 331 9.32 5.62 10.82
C PRO A 331 8.13 4.68 10.84
N SER A 332 7.72 4.25 12.03
CA SER A 332 6.38 3.77 12.36
C SER A 332 5.89 4.45 13.62
N TYR A 333 4.60 4.73 13.66
CA TYR A 333 4.00 5.61 14.65
C TYR A 333 2.74 4.98 15.25
N ILE A 334 2.63 5.09 16.57
CA ILE A 334 1.51 4.56 17.34
C ILE A 334 1.14 5.52 18.48
N ILE A 335 -0.16 5.56 18.76
CA ILE A 335 -0.72 6.12 19.99
C ILE A 335 -1.05 4.92 20.86
N ASP A 336 -0.43 4.83 22.03
CA ASP A 336 -0.66 3.72 22.95
C ASP A 336 -2.03 3.84 23.66
N ASN A 337 -2.38 2.81 24.44
CA ASN A 337 -3.65 2.78 25.17
C ASN A 337 -3.75 3.83 26.29
N ASP A 338 -2.63 4.41 26.73
CA ASP A 338 -2.56 5.50 27.70
C ASP A 338 -2.59 6.88 27.01
N GLY A 339 -2.69 6.93 25.68
CA GLY A 339 -2.68 8.15 24.88
C GLY A 339 -1.29 8.77 24.69
N LYS A 340 -0.21 8.05 25.01
CA LYS A 340 1.16 8.46 24.71
C LYS A 340 1.49 8.13 23.26
N HIS A 341 2.28 9.00 22.66
CA HIS A 341 2.66 8.90 21.26
C HIS A 341 4.09 8.38 21.17
N TYR A 342 4.35 7.45 20.25
CA TYR A 342 5.69 6.91 20.06
C TYR A 342 6.06 6.85 18.59
N LEU A 343 7.33 7.13 18.32
CA LEU A 343 7.97 6.88 17.04
C LEU A 343 8.93 5.71 17.21
N ILE A 344 8.77 4.71 16.36
CA ILE A 344 9.69 3.61 16.20
C ILE A 344 10.37 3.80 14.85
N TYR A 345 11.67 3.62 14.78
CA TYR A 345 12.38 3.83 13.52
C TYR A 345 13.68 3.03 13.47
N GLY A 346 14.21 2.83 12.27
CA GLY A 346 15.50 2.18 12.09
C GLY A 346 15.55 1.29 10.86
N SER A 347 16.73 1.26 10.27
CA SER A 347 17.03 0.43 9.12
C SER A 347 18.51 0.09 9.15
N TRP A 348 18.81 -1.21 9.17
CA TRP A 348 20.13 -1.78 9.40
C TRP A 348 20.72 -1.28 10.72
N HIS A 349 22.00 -0.89 10.72
CA HIS A 349 22.65 -0.29 11.88
C HIS A 349 22.47 -1.15 13.13
N SER A 350 22.28 -0.54 14.31
CA SER A 350 22.15 -1.30 15.56
C SER A 350 20.76 -1.94 15.76
N GLY A 351 19.86 -1.81 14.78
CA GLY A 351 18.47 -2.24 14.86
C GLY A 351 17.48 -1.08 15.05
N ILE A 352 16.36 -1.39 15.69
CA ILE A 352 15.18 -0.53 15.78
C ILE A 352 15.16 0.24 17.11
N ALA A 353 14.96 1.55 17.03
CA ALA A 353 14.90 2.47 18.15
C ALA A 353 13.47 2.97 18.41
N LEU A 354 13.18 3.26 19.67
CA LEU A 354 11.92 3.83 20.16
C LEU A 354 12.18 5.19 20.82
N VAL A 355 11.36 6.19 20.52
CA VAL A 355 11.29 7.48 21.24
C VAL A 355 9.83 7.84 21.55
N GLU A 356 9.62 8.48 22.70
CA GLU A 356 8.32 9.11 23.01
C GLU A 356 8.22 10.45 22.27
N LEU A 357 7.01 10.72 21.76
CA LEU A 357 6.65 11.96 21.07
C LEU A 357 5.73 12.80 21.94
N ASP A 358 5.82 14.10 21.78
CA ASP A 358 4.80 15.03 22.22
C ASP A 358 3.56 14.89 21.32
N GLY A 359 2.41 14.55 21.90
CA GLY A 359 1.20 14.23 21.13
C GLY A 359 0.63 15.41 20.35
N GLU A 360 0.77 16.63 20.88
CA GLU A 360 0.30 17.85 20.25
C GLU A 360 1.14 18.21 19.02
N THR A 361 2.46 18.27 19.19
CA THR A 361 3.39 18.73 18.14
C THR A 361 3.87 17.62 17.20
N GLY A 362 3.79 16.35 17.62
CA GLY A 362 4.37 15.21 16.90
C GLY A 362 5.90 15.16 16.92
N LYS A 363 6.56 15.95 17.77
CA LYS A 363 8.03 15.99 17.88
C LYS A 363 8.52 15.07 18.99
N VAL A 364 9.81 14.72 18.96
CA VAL A 364 10.43 13.98 20.06
C VAL A 364 10.22 14.77 21.35
N LYS A 365 9.68 14.09 22.37
CA LYS A 365 9.30 14.73 23.64
C LYS A 365 10.52 15.18 24.44
N ALA A 366 11.59 14.39 24.38
CA ALA A 366 12.87 14.73 24.98
C ALA A 366 13.59 15.81 24.16
N GLU A 367 14.31 16.70 24.84
CA GLU A 367 15.24 17.61 24.17
C GLU A 367 16.35 16.78 23.50
N LEU A 368 16.53 16.98 22.19
CA LEU A 368 17.57 16.30 21.42
C LEU A 368 18.91 17.05 21.57
N PRO A 369 19.95 16.43 22.13
CA PRO A 369 21.28 17.02 22.22
C PRO A 369 21.98 16.93 20.85
N LYS A 370 23.31 17.01 20.82
CA LYS A 370 24.06 16.74 19.59
C LYS A 370 23.85 15.28 19.15
N PRO A 371 23.63 15.00 17.84
CA PRO A 371 23.49 13.63 17.34
C PRO A 371 24.81 12.84 17.32
N TRP A 372 25.82 13.27 18.08
CA TRP A 372 27.05 12.53 18.26
C TRP A 372 27.62 12.75 19.67
N GLY A 373 28.30 11.73 20.18
CA GLY A 373 28.95 11.78 21.50
C GLY A 373 29.30 10.40 21.99
N THR A 374 29.06 10.14 23.26
CA THR A 374 29.02 8.82 23.90
C THR A 374 27.61 8.21 23.79
N ASN A 375 27.43 6.98 24.29
CA ASN A 375 26.10 6.37 24.36
C ASN A 375 25.11 7.18 25.22
N ASP A 376 25.59 7.76 26.31
CA ASP A 376 24.75 8.57 27.21
C ASP A 376 24.36 9.90 26.53
N ASP A 377 25.29 10.51 25.79
CA ASP A 377 25.03 11.75 25.06
C ASP A 377 23.94 11.60 24.00
N ILE A 378 23.81 10.42 23.38
CA ILE A 378 22.80 10.16 22.34
C ILE A 378 21.58 9.40 22.85
N ALA A 379 21.40 9.24 24.16
CA ALA A 379 20.31 8.43 24.73
C ALA A 379 18.90 8.93 24.31
N ALA A 380 18.73 10.24 24.14
CA ALA A 380 17.46 10.85 23.69
C ALA A 380 17.08 10.51 22.24
N TYR A 381 18.01 9.98 21.45
CA TYR A 381 17.73 9.51 20.08
C TYR A 381 17.07 8.14 20.05
N GLY A 382 17.00 7.42 21.17
CA GLY A 382 16.10 6.29 21.29
C GLY A 382 16.63 5.11 22.07
N LYS A 383 15.67 4.33 22.54
CA LYS A 383 15.87 3.04 23.23
C LYS A 383 15.86 1.92 22.20
N LEU A 384 16.86 1.03 22.24
CA LEU A 384 16.86 -0.19 21.42
C LEU A 384 15.67 -1.07 21.83
N ILE A 385 14.82 -1.44 20.87
CA ILE A 385 13.71 -2.39 21.12
C ILE A 385 13.82 -3.67 20.29
N ALA A 386 14.61 -3.66 19.21
CA ALA A 386 14.90 -4.86 18.42
C ALA A 386 16.28 -4.82 17.76
N THR A 387 17.01 -5.93 17.80
CA THR A 387 18.27 -6.14 17.07
C THR A 387 18.39 -7.62 16.66
N ARG A 388 19.08 -7.90 15.55
CA ARG A 388 19.40 -9.30 15.18
C ARG A 388 20.61 -9.85 15.94
N GLN A 389 21.53 -9.00 16.38
CA GLN A 389 22.80 -9.37 17.01
C GLN A 389 23.37 -8.21 17.84
N MET A 390 23.32 -8.31 19.17
CA MET A 390 23.82 -7.24 20.04
C MET A 390 25.26 -6.81 19.70
N GLY A 391 25.48 -5.49 19.60
CA GLY A 391 26.80 -4.90 19.34
C GLY A 391 27.25 -4.89 17.87
N ASN A 392 26.47 -5.43 16.93
CA ASN A 392 26.74 -5.34 15.49
C ASN A 392 25.86 -4.24 14.85
N ARG A 393 26.44 -3.41 13.97
CA ARG A 393 25.75 -2.34 13.23
C ARG A 393 25.45 -2.64 11.76
N TRP A 394 25.50 -3.90 11.35
CA TRP A 394 25.15 -4.29 9.99
C TRP A 394 24.30 -5.54 10.01
N GLN A 395 23.02 -5.30 10.22
CA GLN A 395 22.04 -6.33 10.51
C GLN A 395 20.88 -6.08 9.58
N ALA A 396 20.73 -6.89 8.55
CA ALA A 396 19.73 -6.65 7.52
C ALA A 396 18.32 -6.78 8.12
N SER A 397 17.82 -5.69 8.68
CA SER A 397 16.57 -5.52 9.42
C SER A 397 16.14 -4.06 9.28
N GLU A 398 14.94 -3.79 8.81
CA GLU A 398 14.42 -2.44 8.55
C GLU A 398 12.88 -2.43 8.52
N GLY A 399 12.27 -1.30 8.16
CA GLY A 399 10.83 -1.17 8.00
C GLY A 399 10.05 -1.66 9.22
N PRO A 400 10.31 -1.14 10.44
CA PRO A 400 9.53 -1.52 11.60
C PRO A 400 8.08 -1.12 11.40
N GLU A 401 7.15 -1.99 11.74
CA GLU A 401 5.72 -1.66 11.78
C GLU A 401 5.13 -2.15 13.09
N ILE A 402 4.54 -1.22 13.85
CA ILE A 402 3.98 -1.51 15.16
C ILE A 402 2.46 -1.42 15.12
N VAL A 403 1.81 -2.43 15.71
CA VAL A 403 0.36 -2.43 15.96
C VAL A 403 0.08 -2.99 17.35
N TYR A 404 -1.04 -2.61 17.94
CA TYR A 404 -1.53 -3.18 19.19
C TYR A 404 -2.74 -4.07 18.92
N HIS A 405 -2.74 -5.30 19.46
CA HIS A 405 -3.84 -6.25 19.34
C HIS A 405 -3.89 -7.14 20.59
N ASP A 406 -5.07 -7.28 21.21
CA ASP A 406 -5.35 -8.20 22.31
C ASP A 406 -4.28 -8.27 23.42
N GLY A 407 -3.88 -7.12 23.96
CA GLY A 407 -2.95 -7.06 25.09
C GLY A 407 -1.46 -7.02 24.73
N TYR A 408 -1.13 -7.02 23.44
CA TYR A 408 0.26 -7.03 22.97
C TYR A 408 0.52 -6.00 21.87
N TYR A 409 1.72 -5.44 21.88
CA TYR A 409 2.34 -4.75 20.75
C TYR A 409 3.03 -5.78 19.86
N TYR A 410 2.73 -5.76 18.56
CA TYR A 410 3.38 -6.59 17.54
C TYR A 410 4.31 -5.73 16.70
N LEU A 411 5.60 -6.02 16.77
CA LEU A 411 6.63 -5.38 15.96
C LEU A 411 6.95 -6.27 14.76
N PHE A 412 6.42 -5.88 13.61
CA PHE A 412 6.79 -6.45 12.33
C PHE A 412 8.07 -5.79 11.83
N MET A 413 8.94 -6.56 11.18
CA MET A 413 10.18 -6.06 10.60
C MET A 413 10.49 -6.79 9.31
N ALA A 414 11.14 -6.08 8.40
CA ALA A 414 11.69 -6.64 7.20
C ALA A 414 13.12 -7.12 7.40
N TYR A 415 13.41 -8.38 7.09
CA TYR A 415 14.75 -8.95 7.17
C TYR A 415 15.36 -9.14 5.79
N ASP A 416 16.69 -9.04 5.73
CA ASP A 416 17.53 -9.19 4.55
C ASP A 416 17.33 -8.09 3.48
N ALA A 417 18.00 -8.20 2.34
CA ALA A 417 17.92 -7.19 1.28
C ALA A 417 16.56 -7.19 0.56
N LEU A 418 16.11 -6.00 0.17
CA LEU A 418 14.80 -5.73 -0.43
C LEU A 418 14.52 -6.40 -1.79
N ASP A 419 15.55 -6.97 -2.43
CA ASP A 419 15.49 -7.48 -3.79
C ASP A 419 14.87 -8.88 -3.85
N VAL A 420 15.59 -9.90 -3.40
CA VAL A 420 15.18 -11.30 -3.45
C VAL A 420 14.97 -11.91 -2.06
N PRO A 421 15.92 -11.83 -1.10
CA PRO A 421 15.80 -12.54 0.17
C PRO A 421 14.80 -11.91 1.15
N TYR A 422 14.22 -10.76 0.82
CA TYR A 422 13.34 -9.99 1.70
C TYR A 422 12.17 -10.80 2.26
N ASN A 423 12.01 -10.76 3.58
CA ASN A 423 11.01 -11.53 4.31
C ASN A 423 10.49 -10.75 5.53
N THR A 424 9.27 -11.03 5.97
CA THR A 424 8.69 -10.41 7.17
C THR A 424 8.88 -11.30 8.39
N ARG A 425 9.26 -10.67 9.52
CA ARG A 425 9.31 -11.27 10.86
C ARG A 425 8.37 -10.51 11.79
N VAL A 426 7.91 -11.15 12.86
CA VAL A 426 7.10 -10.50 13.89
C VAL A 426 7.47 -11.01 15.28
N ALA A 427 7.65 -10.08 16.21
CA ALA A 427 7.76 -10.36 17.63
C ALA A 427 6.68 -9.56 18.39
N ARG A 428 6.36 -9.96 19.62
CA ARG A 428 5.39 -9.23 20.44
C ARG A 428 5.88 -8.94 21.85
N ALA A 429 5.37 -7.88 22.45
CA ALA A 429 5.62 -7.48 23.83
C ALA A 429 4.33 -6.99 24.50
N ALA A 430 4.21 -7.17 25.81
CA ALA A 430 3.09 -6.60 26.58
C ALA A 430 3.31 -5.09 26.88
N ASP A 431 4.56 -4.64 26.83
CA ASP A 431 4.98 -3.26 27.02
C ASP A 431 5.63 -2.76 25.73
N ILE A 432 5.34 -1.52 25.33
CA ILE A 432 5.85 -0.93 24.08
C ILE A 432 7.39 -0.86 24.04
N GLU A 433 8.03 -0.80 25.20
CA GLU A 433 9.48 -0.79 25.31
C GLU A 433 10.12 -2.20 25.33
N GLY A 434 9.29 -3.25 25.24
CA GLY A 434 9.72 -4.64 25.23
C GLY A 434 9.72 -5.31 26.62
N PRO A 435 10.31 -6.52 26.74
CA PRO A 435 11.01 -7.22 25.67
C PRO A 435 10.06 -7.78 24.61
N TYR A 436 10.45 -7.63 23.36
CA TYR A 436 9.80 -8.26 22.21
C TYR A 436 10.34 -9.68 22.03
N LEU A 437 9.43 -10.65 22.06
CA LEU A 437 9.74 -12.06 21.90
C LEU A 437 9.14 -12.58 20.59
N GLY A 438 9.90 -13.38 19.85
CA GLY A 438 9.38 -14.23 18.78
C GLY A 438 8.46 -15.32 19.33
N ILE A 439 7.63 -15.90 18.46
CA ILE A 439 6.78 -17.06 18.81
C ILE A 439 7.59 -18.28 19.27
N ASP A 440 8.84 -18.39 18.83
CA ASP A 440 9.82 -19.39 19.29
C ASP A 440 10.51 -19.02 20.62
N GLY A 441 10.17 -17.88 21.22
CA GLY A 441 10.75 -17.36 22.46
C GLY A 441 12.03 -16.54 22.27
N THR A 442 12.44 -16.24 21.04
CA THR A 442 13.65 -15.43 20.77
C THR A 442 13.47 -14.00 21.27
N ASP A 443 14.29 -13.56 22.24
CA ASP A 443 14.32 -12.18 22.76
C ASP A 443 15.16 -11.28 21.87
N ILE A 444 14.49 -10.49 21.03
CA ILE A 444 15.17 -9.56 20.11
C ILE A 444 15.51 -8.21 20.76
N THR A 445 15.01 -7.92 21.95
CA THR A 445 15.25 -6.65 22.66
C THR A 445 16.55 -6.71 23.45
N ASN A 446 16.75 -7.76 24.23
CA ASN A 446 17.86 -7.84 25.18
C ASN A 446 19.03 -8.72 24.69
N ALA A 447 18.74 -9.78 23.93
CA ALA A 447 19.75 -10.70 23.42
C ALA A 447 20.03 -10.48 21.93
N GLY A 448 18.97 -10.18 21.19
CA GLY A 448 18.97 -10.21 19.73
C GLY A 448 18.80 -11.62 19.18
N GLY A 449 18.35 -11.71 17.95
CA GLY A 449 18.27 -12.99 17.24
C GLY A 449 17.43 -12.94 15.98
N ASP A 450 17.43 -14.05 15.26
CA ASP A 450 16.52 -14.25 14.13
C ASP A 450 15.23 -14.90 14.62
N ILE A 451 14.10 -14.24 14.37
CA ILE A 451 12.78 -14.70 14.80
C ILE A 451 12.30 -15.81 13.87
N LEU A 452 11.90 -16.97 14.38
CA LEU A 452 11.24 -17.99 13.59
C LEU A 452 9.85 -18.35 14.13
N PRO A 453 8.93 -18.79 13.25
CA PRO A 453 9.00 -18.73 11.79
C PRO A 453 8.91 -17.32 11.18
N VAL A 454 9.16 -17.25 9.88
CA VAL A 454 8.85 -16.08 9.04
C VAL A 454 7.33 -15.85 8.96
N VAL A 455 6.88 -14.62 8.81
CA VAL A 455 5.47 -14.32 8.46
C VAL A 455 5.26 -14.52 6.95
N THR A 456 6.15 -13.96 6.15
CA THR A 456 6.17 -14.08 4.69
C THR A 456 7.58 -14.41 4.21
N HIS A 457 7.70 -15.05 3.04
CA HIS A 457 8.98 -15.35 2.40
C HIS A 457 8.77 -15.39 0.88
N PRO A 458 9.81 -15.16 0.07
CA PRO A 458 9.76 -15.43 -1.36
C PRO A 458 9.14 -16.80 -1.64
N TYR A 459 8.14 -16.83 -2.52
CA TYR A 459 7.30 -18.01 -2.72
C TYR A 459 6.85 -18.14 -4.18
N LYS A 460 6.34 -19.32 -4.54
CA LYS A 460 5.81 -19.62 -5.87
C LYS A 460 4.77 -20.74 -5.82
N PHE A 461 3.51 -20.41 -6.11
CA PHE A 461 2.48 -21.40 -6.49
C PHE A 461 2.65 -21.83 -7.95
N ASN A 462 2.01 -22.93 -8.34
CA ASN A 462 2.00 -23.39 -9.72
C ASN A 462 1.25 -22.41 -10.61
N GLY A 463 1.73 -22.20 -11.84
CA GLY A 463 1.09 -21.31 -12.80
C GLY A 463 1.55 -19.85 -12.75
N SER A 464 2.27 -19.40 -11.71
CA SER A 464 2.89 -18.06 -11.67
C SER A 464 4.42 -18.10 -11.77
N TYR A 465 5.02 -16.92 -11.91
CA TYR A 465 6.46 -16.71 -11.66
C TYR A 465 6.79 -16.72 -10.17
N GLY A 466 5.77 -16.58 -9.31
CA GLY A 466 5.92 -16.32 -7.89
C GLY A 466 6.43 -14.90 -7.61
N TRP A 467 6.66 -14.62 -6.33
CA TRP A 467 7.01 -13.29 -5.83
C TRP A 467 8.24 -13.37 -4.93
N VAL A 468 9.06 -12.32 -4.99
CA VAL A 468 10.24 -12.08 -4.14
C VAL A 468 10.16 -10.67 -3.58
N GLY A 469 11.08 -10.25 -2.69
CA GLY A 469 11.09 -8.86 -2.22
C GLY A 469 9.82 -8.48 -1.45
N ILE A 470 9.26 -9.38 -0.63
CA ILE A 470 7.95 -9.22 0.04
C ILE A 470 8.17 -8.93 1.52
N SER A 471 8.21 -7.66 1.90
CA SER A 471 8.25 -7.19 3.29
C SER A 471 8.10 -5.66 3.31
N HIS A 472 8.67 -4.97 4.31
CA HIS A 472 8.44 -3.54 4.58
C HIS A 472 6.95 -3.25 4.65
N CYS A 473 6.29 -3.92 5.59
CA CYS A 473 4.85 -3.95 5.59
C CYS A 473 4.24 -2.78 6.33
N CYS A 474 3.00 -2.46 5.96
CA CYS A 474 2.06 -1.82 6.85
C CYS A 474 1.02 -2.84 7.31
N VAL A 475 0.67 -2.80 8.60
CA VAL A 475 -0.37 -3.63 9.20
C VAL A 475 -1.46 -2.69 9.72
N PHE A 476 -2.69 -2.94 9.32
CA PHE A 476 -3.83 -2.07 9.65
C PHE A 476 -5.12 -2.88 9.70
N ASP A 477 -6.13 -2.33 10.36
CA ASP A 477 -7.47 -2.89 10.43
C ASP A 477 -8.53 -1.88 9.95
N ASP A 478 -9.78 -2.34 9.84
CA ASP A 478 -10.93 -1.53 9.43
C ASP A 478 -11.84 -1.09 10.59
N GLY A 479 -11.41 -1.28 11.83
CA GLY A 479 -12.19 -1.05 13.05
C GLY A 479 -13.22 -2.13 13.37
N ASN A 480 -13.37 -3.15 12.52
CA ASN A 480 -14.30 -4.28 12.69
C ASN A 480 -13.57 -5.62 12.84
N ASP A 481 -12.31 -5.57 13.29
CA ASP A 481 -11.43 -6.73 13.49
C ASP A 481 -11.09 -7.48 12.18
N ASN A 482 -11.21 -6.81 11.02
CA ASN A 482 -10.60 -7.30 9.79
C ASN A 482 -9.22 -6.67 9.65
N TRP A 483 -8.19 -7.51 9.71
CA TRP A 483 -6.80 -7.10 9.66
C TRP A 483 -6.17 -7.35 8.30
N TYR A 484 -5.27 -6.47 7.91
CA TYR A 484 -4.62 -6.49 6.61
C TYR A 484 -3.13 -6.26 6.72
N PHE A 485 -2.41 -6.84 5.77
CA PHE A 485 -0.99 -6.67 5.53
C PHE A 485 -0.79 -6.05 4.15
N ALA A 486 -0.14 -4.90 4.08
CA ALA A 486 0.25 -4.26 2.83
C ALA A 486 1.76 -4.30 2.64
N SER A 487 2.26 -4.64 1.45
CA SER A 487 3.69 -4.62 1.12
C SER A 487 3.91 -4.45 -0.38
N GLN A 488 5.15 -4.21 -0.81
CA GLN A 488 5.57 -4.55 -2.16
C GLN A 488 5.65 -6.07 -2.36
N GLY A 489 5.55 -6.49 -3.61
CA GLY A 489 6.02 -7.75 -4.13
C GLY A 489 6.76 -7.53 -5.45
N ARG A 490 8.00 -8.01 -5.53
CA ARG A 490 8.82 -7.93 -6.72
C ARG A 490 8.68 -9.19 -7.55
N PHE A 491 8.82 -9.06 -8.87
CA PHE A 491 9.08 -10.24 -9.67
C PHE A 491 10.49 -10.79 -9.43
N PRO A 492 10.69 -12.11 -9.59
CA PRO A 492 12.04 -12.67 -9.76
C PRO A 492 12.79 -11.98 -10.92
N ALA A 493 14.12 -12.04 -10.88
CA ALA A 493 14.92 -11.53 -11.99
C ALA A 493 14.64 -12.33 -13.29
N ASN A 494 14.69 -11.63 -14.43
CA ASN A 494 14.52 -12.18 -15.79
C ASN A 494 13.14 -12.78 -16.11
N VAL A 495 12.08 -12.44 -15.38
CA VAL A 495 10.70 -12.84 -15.72
C VAL A 495 10.32 -12.34 -17.11
N GLY A 496 9.76 -13.23 -17.94
CA GLY A 496 9.31 -12.91 -19.30
C GLY A 496 10.42 -12.42 -20.25
N GLY A 497 11.70 -12.68 -19.93
CA GLY A 497 12.84 -12.16 -20.69
C GLY A 497 13.22 -10.71 -20.35
N ASN A 498 12.57 -10.08 -19.37
CA ASN A 498 12.92 -8.74 -18.90
C ASN A 498 14.01 -8.81 -17.83
N ALA A 499 15.24 -8.38 -18.16
CA ALA A 499 16.38 -8.35 -17.24
C ALA A 499 16.17 -7.46 -16.00
N TYR A 500 15.25 -6.49 -16.08
CA TYR A 500 14.94 -5.54 -15.01
C TYR A 500 13.65 -5.87 -14.27
N SER A 501 13.08 -7.07 -14.46
CA SER A 501 11.81 -7.47 -13.84
C SER A 501 11.81 -7.40 -12.32
N ASN A 502 12.94 -7.53 -11.63
CA ASN A 502 12.99 -7.35 -10.17
C ASN A 502 12.70 -5.91 -9.70
N ALA A 503 12.79 -4.92 -10.59
CA ALA A 503 12.35 -3.55 -10.31
C ALA A 503 10.84 -3.34 -10.52
N ILE A 504 10.11 -4.35 -11.00
CA ILE A 504 8.65 -4.34 -11.05
C ILE A 504 8.16 -4.67 -9.64
N MET A 505 7.49 -3.72 -9.00
CA MET A 505 7.02 -3.77 -7.62
C MET A 505 5.50 -3.60 -7.62
N MET A 506 4.79 -4.70 -7.47
CA MET A 506 3.33 -4.72 -7.34
C MET A 506 2.95 -4.60 -5.88
N GLY A 507 1.99 -3.73 -5.56
CA GLY A 507 1.42 -3.66 -4.23
C GLY A 507 0.61 -4.90 -3.93
N HIS A 508 0.87 -5.47 -2.76
CA HIS A 508 0.13 -6.59 -2.22
C HIS A 508 -0.64 -6.07 -1.02
N VAL A 509 -1.95 -6.27 -1.01
CA VAL A 509 -2.76 -6.26 0.21
C VAL A 509 -3.12 -7.71 0.48
N ARG A 510 -3.12 -8.15 1.73
CA ARG A 510 -3.44 -9.53 2.16
C ARG A 510 -4.24 -9.48 3.44
N SER A 511 -5.10 -10.47 3.65
CA SER A 511 -5.79 -10.64 4.93
C SER A 511 -4.80 -11.13 5.99
N ILE A 512 -5.02 -10.75 7.25
CA ILE A 512 -4.41 -11.38 8.42
C ILE A 512 -5.50 -12.11 9.19
N ARG A 513 -5.23 -13.36 9.57
CA ARG A 513 -6.01 -14.08 10.59
C ARG A 513 -5.18 -14.19 11.86
N TRP A 514 -5.80 -14.02 13.02
CA TRP A 514 -5.12 -14.23 14.31
C TRP A 514 -5.32 -15.66 14.79
N THR A 515 -4.23 -16.29 15.26
CA THR A 515 -4.34 -17.58 15.94
C THR A 515 -4.99 -17.44 17.31
N GLU A 516 -5.50 -18.54 17.85
CA GLU A 516 -6.03 -18.59 19.23
C GLU A 516 -5.03 -18.11 20.30
N ASP A 517 -3.72 -18.23 20.04
CA ASP A 517 -2.65 -17.76 20.91
C ASP A 517 -2.22 -16.30 20.62
N GLY A 518 -2.93 -15.62 19.71
CA GLY A 518 -2.73 -14.23 19.33
C GLY A 518 -1.55 -13.98 18.38
N TRP A 519 -1.22 -14.90 17.48
CA TRP A 519 -0.18 -14.65 16.46
C TRP A 519 -0.79 -14.36 15.09
N PRO A 520 -0.24 -13.40 14.32
CA PRO A 520 -0.80 -13.02 13.03
C PRO A 520 -0.39 -14.02 11.95
N LEU A 521 -1.35 -14.49 11.16
CA LEU A 521 -1.14 -15.29 9.96
C LEU A 521 -1.50 -14.44 8.74
N VAL A 522 -0.48 -14.00 7.99
CA VAL A 522 -0.70 -13.39 6.67
C VAL A 522 -1.19 -14.48 5.71
N MET A 523 -2.33 -14.25 5.08
CA MET A 523 -2.97 -15.24 4.22
C MET A 523 -2.29 -15.35 2.84
N PRO A 524 -2.36 -16.54 2.19
CA PRO A 524 -1.47 -16.89 1.08
C PRO A 524 -1.67 -16.13 -0.23
N GLU A 525 -2.87 -15.64 -0.51
CA GLU A 525 -3.16 -14.92 -1.75
C GLU A 525 -3.33 -13.42 -1.49
N ARG A 526 -3.18 -12.61 -2.54
CA ARG A 526 -3.47 -11.18 -2.41
C ARG A 526 -4.97 -10.99 -2.26
N TYR A 527 -5.36 -10.03 -1.43
CA TYR A 527 -6.73 -9.67 -1.16
C TYR A 527 -7.43 -9.25 -2.45
N GLY A 528 -8.56 -9.89 -2.73
CA GLY A 528 -9.42 -9.57 -3.87
C GLY A 528 -10.89 -9.51 -3.49
N ALA A 529 -11.19 -9.19 -2.21
CA ALA A 529 -12.54 -9.04 -1.67
C ALA A 529 -13.48 -10.23 -1.96
N VAL A 530 -12.96 -11.46 -1.85
CA VAL A 530 -13.78 -12.67 -2.02
C VAL A 530 -14.82 -12.76 -0.89
N PRO A 531 -16.11 -12.96 -1.20
CA PRO A 531 -17.14 -13.20 -0.21
C PRO A 531 -16.83 -14.40 0.68
N GLN A 532 -16.86 -14.20 2.01
CA GLN A 532 -16.55 -15.25 3.00
C GLN A 532 -17.77 -16.13 3.31
N VAL A 533 -18.27 -16.84 2.30
CA VAL A 533 -19.27 -17.90 2.51
C VAL A 533 -18.67 -19.01 3.38
N ALA A 534 -19.48 -19.58 4.28
CA ALA A 534 -19.07 -20.70 5.12
C ALA A 534 -18.41 -21.81 4.28
N ILE A 535 -17.31 -22.36 4.78
CA ILE A 535 -16.60 -23.45 4.11
C ILE A 535 -17.20 -24.77 4.55
N ASN A 536 -17.58 -25.62 3.60
CA ASN A 536 -18.07 -26.96 3.89
C ASN A 536 -16.91 -27.96 3.88
N GLU A 537 -16.95 -28.96 4.77
CA GLU A 537 -15.92 -30.00 4.84
C GLU A 537 -15.72 -30.72 3.50
N SER A 538 -16.79 -30.92 2.73
CA SER A 538 -16.74 -31.55 1.41
C SER A 538 -15.88 -30.78 0.40
N GLU A 539 -15.72 -29.47 0.56
CA GLU A 539 -14.87 -28.62 -0.29
C GLU A 539 -13.37 -28.82 0.03
N LEU A 540 -13.04 -29.37 1.20
CA LEU A 540 -11.66 -29.54 1.65
C LEU A 540 -11.00 -30.78 1.04
N VAL A 541 -11.79 -31.82 0.70
CA VAL A 541 -11.28 -33.05 0.11
C VAL A 541 -10.65 -32.79 -1.26
N GLY A 542 -9.52 -33.44 -1.53
CA GLY A 542 -8.80 -33.38 -2.80
C GLY A 542 -7.41 -32.76 -2.67
N ASN A 543 -6.88 -32.32 -3.81
CA ASN A 543 -5.52 -31.80 -3.88
C ASN A 543 -5.44 -30.35 -3.40
N TRP A 544 -4.32 -30.04 -2.76
CA TRP A 544 -3.93 -28.72 -2.32
C TRP A 544 -2.48 -28.48 -2.71
N GLU A 545 -2.20 -27.30 -3.23
CA GLU A 545 -0.85 -26.76 -3.22
C GLU A 545 -0.47 -26.41 -1.79
N HIS A 546 0.72 -26.81 -1.37
CA HIS A 546 1.25 -26.65 -0.03
C HIS A 546 2.67 -26.08 -0.12
N ILE A 547 2.90 -24.97 0.57
CA ILE A 547 4.20 -24.32 0.69
C ILE A 547 4.62 -24.36 2.15
N ASP A 548 5.77 -24.97 2.43
CA ASP A 548 6.54 -24.75 3.64
C ASP A 548 7.38 -23.48 3.43
N LEU A 549 7.01 -22.37 4.08
CA LEU A 549 7.69 -21.08 3.99
C LEU A 549 8.97 -20.97 4.84
N SER A 550 9.56 -22.10 5.28
CA SER A 550 10.86 -22.10 5.95
C SER A 550 11.85 -21.15 5.27
N TYR A 551 12.53 -20.35 6.09
CA TYR A 551 13.52 -19.39 5.61
C TYR A 551 14.58 -20.05 4.71
N SER A 552 14.85 -19.43 3.57
CA SER A 552 15.86 -19.85 2.61
C SER A 552 16.39 -18.63 1.86
N TYR A 553 17.50 -18.07 2.34
CA TYR A 553 18.09 -16.85 1.79
C TYR A 553 18.15 -16.86 0.25
N GLY A 554 17.56 -15.83 -0.36
CA GLY A 554 17.63 -15.58 -1.81
C GLY A 554 16.90 -16.59 -2.69
N ASN A 555 16.05 -17.46 -2.12
CA ASN A 555 15.34 -18.50 -2.88
C ASN A 555 13.83 -18.44 -2.66
N GLN A 556 13.06 -18.70 -3.72
CA GLN A 556 11.62 -18.91 -3.57
C GLN A 556 11.31 -20.28 -2.96
N ARG A 557 10.29 -20.33 -2.10
CA ARG A 557 9.67 -21.57 -1.61
C ARG A 557 8.56 -21.97 -2.58
N THR A 558 8.72 -23.10 -3.24
CA THR A 558 7.78 -23.59 -4.27
C THR A 558 6.73 -24.50 -3.66
N SER A 559 5.52 -24.49 -4.22
CA SER A 559 4.46 -25.41 -3.82
C SER A 559 4.78 -26.87 -4.15
N SER A 560 4.21 -27.75 -3.34
CA SER A 560 4.12 -29.19 -3.55
C SER A 560 2.66 -29.62 -3.34
N ILE A 561 2.27 -30.82 -3.77
CA ILE A 561 0.89 -31.28 -3.61
C ILE A 561 0.74 -32.10 -2.32
N ILE A 562 -0.28 -31.76 -1.52
CA ILE A 562 -0.88 -32.65 -0.52
C ILE A 562 -2.30 -33.04 -0.95
N THR A 563 -2.80 -34.15 -0.43
CA THR A 563 -4.17 -34.61 -0.75
C THR A 563 -4.93 -34.93 0.54
N LEU A 564 -6.00 -34.19 0.82
CA LEU A 564 -6.93 -34.51 1.89
C LEU A 564 -7.96 -35.52 1.37
N SER A 565 -8.06 -36.69 1.98
CA SER A 565 -9.01 -37.74 1.58
C SER A 565 -10.25 -37.75 2.47
N ALA A 566 -11.37 -38.23 1.92
CA ALA A 566 -12.68 -38.28 2.59
C ALA A 566 -12.72 -39.20 3.83
N ASP A 567 -11.69 -40.03 4.06
CA ASP A 567 -11.49 -40.80 5.28
C ASP A 567 -10.76 -40.01 6.39
N HIS A 568 -10.77 -38.68 6.29
CA HIS A 568 -10.17 -37.75 7.25
C HIS A 568 -8.66 -37.95 7.44
N LYS A 569 -7.95 -38.24 6.35
CA LYS A 569 -6.48 -38.36 6.34
C LYS A 569 -5.83 -37.52 5.26
N VAL A 570 -4.55 -37.21 5.46
CA VAL A 570 -3.68 -36.74 4.39
C VAL A 570 -3.15 -37.98 3.65
N SER A 571 -3.60 -38.21 2.42
CA SER A 571 -3.27 -39.43 1.65
C SER A 571 -1.96 -39.31 0.85
N SER A 572 -1.50 -38.10 0.56
CA SER A 572 -0.29 -37.80 -0.21
C SER A 572 0.37 -36.50 0.23
N GLY A 573 1.67 -36.37 -0.04
CA GLY A 573 2.47 -35.16 0.22
C GLY A 573 2.97 -35.01 1.66
N SER A 574 3.32 -33.79 2.03
CA SER A 574 3.59 -33.41 3.43
C SER A 574 2.47 -33.89 4.34
N TRP A 575 2.84 -34.38 5.53
CA TRP A 575 1.92 -34.93 6.53
C TRP A 575 1.15 -36.19 6.11
N LYS A 576 1.57 -36.90 5.06
CA LYS A 576 0.96 -38.19 4.67
C LYS A 576 0.77 -39.13 5.86
N GLY A 577 -0.45 -39.62 6.03
CA GLY A 577 -0.87 -40.51 7.10
C GLY A 577 -1.41 -39.81 8.35
N VAL A 578 -1.23 -38.48 8.48
CA VAL A 578 -1.80 -37.69 9.56
C VAL A 578 -3.31 -37.55 9.34
N ALA A 579 -4.10 -37.79 10.39
CA ALA A 579 -5.54 -37.55 10.35
C ALA A 579 -5.84 -36.06 10.52
N TRP A 580 -6.99 -35.63 10.02
CA TRP A 580 -7.42 -34.25 10.11
C TRP A 580 -8.88 -34.15 10.53
N LYS A 581 -9.22 -33.03 11.16
CA LYS A 581 -10.57 -32.67 11.55
C LYS A 581 -10.84 -31.22 11.15
N PHE A 582 -12.02 -30.94 10.59
CA PHE A 582 -12.43 -29.59 10.29
C PHE A 582 -13.31 -29.02 11.41
N ASN A 583 -12.97 -27.82 11.86
CA ASN A 583 -13.80 -27.00 12.74
C ASN A 583 -14.43 -25.88 11.92
N SER A 584 -15.73 -26.02 11.64
CA SER A 584 -16.51 -25.06 10.85
C SER A 584 -16.79 -23.75 11.56
N ASP A 585 -16.76 -23.73 12.90
CA ASP A 585 -17.13 -22.54 13.67
C ASP A 585 -16.11 -21.41 13.51
N ASN A 586 -14.84 -21.77 13.27
CA ASN A 586 -13.74 -20.84 13.11
C ASN A 586 -12.91 -21.09 11.83
N ASN A 587 -13.40 -21.96 10.94
CA ASN A 587 -12.71 -22.36 9.70
C ASN A 587 -11.26 -22.80 9.96
N ILE A 588 -11.05 -23.81 10.81
CA ILE A 588 -9.73 -24.37 11.11
C ILE A 588 -9.69 -25.84 10.75
N LEU A 589 -8.69 -26.25 9.96
CA LEU A 589 -8.33 -27.64 9.75
C LEU A 589 -7.26 -28.04 10.77
N GLU A 590 -7.62 -28.90 11.71
CA GLU A 590 -6.73 -29.42 12.75
C GLU A 590 -6.12 -30.74 12.29
N LEU A 591 -4.79 -30.83 12.32
CA LEU A 591 -4.06 -32.06 12.03
C LEU A 591 -3.66 -32.75 13.34
N ASP A 592 -3.71 -34.08 13.39
CA ASP A 592 -3.37 -34.89 14.59
C ASP A 592 -1.91 -34.73 15.07
N ASN A 593 -1.05 -34.11 14.25
CA ASN A 593 0.32 -33.74 14.63
C ASN A 593 0.41 -32.38 15.35
N GLY A 594 -0.74 -31.76 15.69
CA GLY A 594 -0.83 -30.50 16.43
C GLY A 594 -0.83 -29.24 15.57
N ILE A 595 -0.72 -29.36 14.25
CA ILE A 595 -0.75 -28.19 13.34
C ILE A 595 -2.21 -27.76 13.12
N LYS A 596 -2.47 -26.46 13.28
CA LYS A 596 -3.75 -25.82 12.96
C LYS A 596 -3.61 -24.96 11.71
N LEU A 597 -4.44 -25.23 10.71
CA LEU A 597 -4.46 -24.52 9.43
C LEU A 597 -5.74 -23.68 9.34
N TYR A 598 -5.59 -22.36 9.39
CA TYR A 598 -6.67 -21.39 9.36
C TYR A 598 -7.08 -21.16 7.91
N LEU A 599 -8.32 -21.52 7.57
CA LEU A 599 -8.86 -21.50 6.22
C LEU A 599 -9.56 -20.17 5.90
N GLN A 600 -9.50 -19.74 4.65
CA GLN A 600 -10.25 -18.57 4.17
C GLN A 600 -10.55 -18.72 2.68
N ARG A 601 -11.58 -18.04 2.17
CA ARG A 601 -11.76 -17.90 0.72
C ARG A 601 -10.93 -16.72 0.21
N GLU A 602 -10.10 -16.91 -0.79
CA GLU A 602 -9.28 -15.84 -1.40
C GLU A 602 -9.28 -15.96 -2.93
N THR A 603 -8.78 -14.94 -3.62
CA THR A 603 -8.66 -14.96 -5.08
C THR A 603 -7.55 -15.91 -5.48
N ASP A 604 -7.83 -16.82 -6.40
CA ASP A 604 -6.81 -17.60 -7.09
C ASP A 604 -6.20 -16.73 -8.21
N TRP A 605 -5.05 -16.12 -7.91
CA TRP A 605 -4.35 -15.23 -8.85
C TRP A 605 -3.69 -15.99 -10.00
N GLU A 606 -3.46 -17.30 -9.84
CA GLU A 606 -2.87 -18.18 -10.84
C GLU A 606 -3.90 -18.84 -11.77
N ALA A 607 -5.19 -18.78 -11.43
CA ALA A 607 -6.26 -19.27 -12.30
C ALA A 607 -6.44 -18.39 -13.55
N SER A 608 -6.82 -19.02 -14.66
CA SER A 608 -7.12 -18.34 -15.93
C SER A 608 -8.42 -18.89 -16.54
N PRO A 609 -9.55 -18.15 -16.48
CA PRO A 609 -9.72 -16.85 -15.82
C PRO A 609 -9.56 -16.93 -14.30
N ARG A 610 -9.18 -15.82 -13.65
CA ARG A 610 -9.11 -15.72 -12.19
C ARG A 610 -10.47 -15.96 -11.55
N THR A 611 -10.48 -16.58 -10.39
CA THR A 611 -11.70 -16.88 -9.62
C THR A 611 -11.37 -16.98 -8.13
N HIS A 612 -12.34 -17.28 -7.27
CA HIS A 612 -12.11 -17.54 -5.85
C HIS A 612 -11.65 -18.99 -5.62
N THR A 613 -10.91 -19.24 -4.54
CA THR A 613 -10.49 -20.56 -4.06
C THR A 613 -10.48 -20.57 -2.53
N ILE A 614 -10.18 -21.73 -1.92
CA ILE A 614 -9.94 -21.84 -0.48
C ILE A 614 -8.43 -21.93 -0.25
N VAL A 615 -7.94 -21.15 0.70
CA VAL A 615 -6.54 -21.14 1.13
C VAL A 615 -6.43 -21.54 2.60
N TYR A 616 -5.22 -21.87 3.05
CA TYR A 616 -4.92 -21.93 4.48
C TYR A 616 -3.58 -21.30 4.83
N ALA A 617 -3.46 -20.79 6.05
CA ALA A 617 -2.19 -20.45 6.68
C ALA A 617 -2.08 -21.10 8.07
N GLY A 618 -0.88 -21.41 8.53
CA GLY A 618 -0.68 -21.92 9.89
C GLY A 618 0.78 -21.99 10.30
N TYR A 619 1.01 -22.04 11.60
CA TYR A 619 2.33 -22.24 12.19
C TYR A 619 2.51 -23.68 12.69
N GLY A 620 3.73 -24.19 12.64
CA GLY A 620 4.10 -25.45 13.27
C GLY A 620 5.57 -25.78 13.06
N ASN A 621 6.22 -26.38 14.07
CA ASN A 621 7.64 -26.78 14.01
C ASN A 621 8.59 -25.63 13.60
N ASN A 622 8.36 -24.42 14.12
CA ASN A 622 9.08 -23.19 13.75
C ASN A 622 9.01 -22.85 12.25
N LYS A 623 7.90 -23.21 11.59
CA LYS A 623 7.64 -22.94 10.18
C LYS A 623 6.27 -22.32 9.99
N THR A 624 6.14 -21.59 8.89
CA THR A 624 4.87 -21.12 8.36
C THR A 624 4.48 -21.98 7.18
N TYR A 625 3.22 -22.36 7.13
CA TYR A 625 2.66 -23.15 6.06
C TYR A 625 1.59 -22.34 5.38
N TRP A 626 1.65 -22.29 4.06
CA TRP A 626 0.59 -21.81 3.20
C TRP A 626 0.04 -22.95 2.37
N GLY A 627 -1.22 -22.84 1.98
CA GLY A 627 -1.76 -23.69 0.93
C GLY A 627 -2.95 -23.10 0.23
N LYS A 628 -3.22 -23.66 -0.94
CA LYS A 628 -4.30 -23.27 -1.84
C LYS A 628 -4.95 -24.51 -2.42
N LYS A 629 -6.29 -24.55 -2.42
CA LYS A 629 -7.05 -25.65 -3.00
C LYS A 629 -6.82 -25.68 -4.50
N VAL A 630 -6.43 -26.84 -5.01
CA VAL A 630 -6.38 -27.06 -6.46
C VAL A 630 -7.81 -27.20 -6.96
N GLN A 631 -8.18 -26.37 -7.93
CA GLN A 631 -9.48 -26.39 -8.59
C GLN A 631 -9.65 -27.57 -9.55
#